data_AF-A0A957ANU4-F1
#
_entry.id   AF-A0A957ANU4-F1
#
_cell.length_a   1.000
_cell.length_b   1.000
_cell.length_c   1.000
_cell.angle_alpha   90.00
_cell.angle_beta   90.00
_cell.angle_gamma   90.00
#
_symmetry.space_group_name_H-M   'P 1'
#
loop_
_entity.id
_entity.type
_entity.pdbx_description
1 polymer ?
#
loop_
_entity_poly.entity_id
_entity_poly.type
_entity_poly.pdbx_seq_one_letter_code
_entity_poly.pdbx_strand_id
1 'polypeptide(L)'
;MNEQLVNALAEAQQPFADTRFNVCRLEIVESDDHYRLEGAVLDETTLTAVLDQLRRRLPDADWRSDEVQVLRQAQPRLMAVTTNLTGLQRDPSWLGEQQSQVLNGAIAEVMEAGERWSFVRLEDGYLGWMFTGYLGASSGAAQPTHMVGAPVALLRREPDAGAPLVGRVFAGTRVAAVPRPGGWTEVTLLGGLCGYAAAADLRPLTDEIPASHRRTKLVGNALPYIGVPYLWGGTTAHGIDCSGFAQLMHKLVGVTIPRDADVQFDAGQPVEPPYAAGDLLYFGGSGGHRTVSHVGISLGAEYDPDGWMMIHSGRSRNGVYIDDIQAVGSLRESFLGGRRFIS
;
A
#
# COMPACT_ATOMS: atom_id res chain seq x y z
N MET A 1 -2.01 -34.94 20.78
CA MET A 1 -2.88 -33.76 20.63
C MET A 1 -4.21 -34.18 20.05
N ASN A 2 -5.29 -33.90 20.77
CA ASN A 2 -6.67 -34.24 20.38
C ASN A 2 -7.08 -33.49 19.09
N GLU A 3 -7.59 -34.21 18.09
CA GLU A 3 -8.01 -33.65 16.79
C GLU A 3 -9.08 -32.55 16.94
N GLN A 4 -9.92 -32.65 17.98
CA GLN A 4 -10.92 -31.63 18.31
C GLN A 4 -10.29 -30.30 18.75
N LEU A 5 -9.15 -30.34 19.47
CA LEU A 5 -8.43 -29.13 19.91
C LEU A 5 -7.80 -28.40 18.72
N VAL A 6 -7.16 -29.17 17.82
CA VAL A 6 -6.53 -28.64 16.62
C VAL A 6 -7.56 -27.93 15.74
N ASN A 7 -8.72 -28.56 15.52
CA ASN A 7 -9.80 -27.98 14.72
C ASN A 7 -10.40 -26.73 15.38
N ALA A 8 -10.62 -26.75 16.70
CA ALA A 8 -11.13 -25.58 17.42
C ALA A 8 -10.18 -24.37 17.32
N LEU A 9 -8.86 -24.60 17.44
CA LEU A 9 -7.88 -23.54 17.28
C LEU A 9 -7.82 -23.04 15.83
N ALA A 10 -7.85 -23.93 14.84
CA ALA A 10 -7.84 -23.53 13.44
C ALA A 10 -9.06 -22.65 13.09
N GLU A 11 -10.26 -23.03 13.55
CA GLU A 11 -11.47 -22.22 13.40
C GLU A 11 -11.34 -20.86 14.11
N ALA A 12 -10.79 -20.84 15.33
CA ALA A 12 -10.62 -19.61 16.11
C ALA A 12 -9.66 -18.61 15.46
N GLN A 13 -8.64 -19.10 14.74
CA GLN A 13 -7.67 -18.26 14.04
C GLN A 13 -8.13 -17.83 12.64
N GLN A 14 -9.15 -18.49 12.06
CA GLN A 14 -9.61 -18.23 10.69
C GLN A 14 -9.97 -16.76 10.39
N PRO A 15 -10.62 -16.00 11.29
CA PRO A 15 -10.91 -14.59 11.06
C PRO A 15 -9.66 -13.72 10.88
N PHE A 16 -8.50 -14.20 11.31
CA PHE A 16 -7.20 -13.51 11.28
C PHE A 16 -6.26 -14.10 10.22
N ALA A 17 -6.79 -14.85 9.24
CA ALA A 17 -6.01 -15.55 8.23
C ALA A 17 -5.35 -14.60 7.20
N ASP A 18 -5.85 -13.38 7.04
CA ASP A 18 -5.22 -12.40 6.14
C ASP A 18 -3.95 -11.82 6.77
N THR A 19 -2.81 -12.40 6.39
CA THR A 19 -1.49 -12.07 6.91
C THR A 19 -0.97 -10.70 6.47
N ARG A 20 -1.66 -10.02 5.55
CA ARG A 20 -1.35 -8.63 5.20
C ARG A 20 -1.68 -7.67 6.33
N PHE A 21 -2.64 -8.02 7.19
CA PHE A 21 -3.12 -7.13 8.25
C PHE A 21 -3.11 -7.79 9.62
N ASN A 22 -2.91 -9.11 9.70
CA ASN A 22 -2.98 -9.86 10.95
C ASN A 22 -1.73 -10.71 11.16
N VAL A 23 -1.44 -10.95 12.44
CA VAL A 23 -0.57 -12.03 12.89
C VAL A 23 -1.40 -12.84 13.87
N CYS A 24 -1.57 -14.13 13.58
CA CYS A 24 -2.19 -15.09 14.50
C CYS A 24 -1.56 -16.45 14.21
N ARG A 25 -0.48 -16.75 14.94
CA ARG A 25 0.30 -17.97 14.81
C ARG A 25 0.34 -18.60 16.20
N LEU A 26 -0.76 -19.24 16.57
CA LEU A 26 -0.92 -19.88 17.88
C LEU A 26 -0.91 -21.39 17.73
N GLU A 27 -0.27 -22.04 18.68
CA GLU A 27 -0.24 -23.49 18.86
C GLU A 27 -0.71 -23.85 20.26
N ILE A 28 -1.26 -25.06 20.42
CA ILE A 28 -1.66 -25.60 21.73
C ILE A 28 -0.56 -26.50 22.25
N VAL A 29 -0.12 -26.24 23.47
CA VAL A 29 0.76 -27.12 24.23
C VAL A 29 -0.03 -27.72 25.40
N GLU A 30 -0.21 -29.04 25.36
CA GLU A 30 -0.89 -29.79 26.42
C GLU A 30 0.00 -29.86 27.68
N SER A 31 -0.56 -29.53 28.84
CA SER A 31 0.02 -29.76 30.16
C SER A 31 -0.96 -30.59 31.00
N ASP A 32 -0.46 -31.25 32.04
CA ASP A 32 -1.21 -32.29 32.79
C ASP A 32 -2.57 -31.80 33.34
N ASP A 33 -2.73 -30.48 33.58
CA ASP A 33 -3.95 -29.89 34.16
C ASP A 33 -4.54 -28.69 33.36
N HIS A 34 -3.92 -28.26 32.25
CA HIS A 34 -4.36 -27.08 31.49
C HIS A 34 -3.84 -27.06 30.04
N TYR A 35 -4.47 -26.25 29.18
CA TYR A 35 -4.03 -26.00 27.81
C TYR A 35 -3.34 -24.65 27.71
N ARG A 36 -2.08 -24.65 27.25
CA ARG A 36 -1.32 -23.41 27.01
C ARG A 36 -1.36 -23.05 25.53
N LEU A 37 -1.55 -21.77 25.25
CA LEU A 37 -1.31 -21.19 23.93
C LEU A 37 0.10 -20.61 23.90
N GLU A 38 0.85 -20.99 22.88
CA GLU A 38 2.18 -20.45 22.58
C GLU A 38 2.17 -19.84 21.16
N GLY A 39 3.07 -18.90 20.90
CA GLY A 39 3.25 -18.26 19.61
C GLY A 39 3.03 -16.75 19.64
N ALA A 40 2.49 -16.17 18.56
CA ALA A 40 2.36 -14.72 18.43
C ALA A 40 1.03 -14.27 17.84
N VAL A 41 0.51 -13.17 18.35
CA VAL A 41 -0.61 -12.42 17.77
C VAL A 41 -0.23 -10.97 17.49
N LEU A 42 -0.96 -10.31 16.60
CA LEU A 42 -0.74 -8.90 16.32
C LEU A 42 -1.00 -8.03 17.55
N ASP A 43 -2.16 -8.16 18.17
CA ASP A 43 -2.59 -7.33 19.29
C ASP A 43 -3.46 -8.07 20.31
N GLU A 44 -3.71 -7.43 21.46
CA GLU A 44 -4.53 -7.97 22.55
C GLU A 44 -5.96 -8.29 22.11
N THR A 45 -6.51 -7.53 21.15
CA THR A 45 -7.85 -7.76 20.60
C THR A 45 -7.90 -9.11 19.90
N THR A 46 -6.87 -9.43 19.11
CA THR A 46 -6.72 -10.71 18.42
C THR A 46 -6.65 -11.87 19.42
N LEU A 47 -5.80 -11.77 20.45
CA LEU A 47 -5.68 -12.82 21.47
C LEU A 47 -7.01 -13.03 22.22
N THR A 48 -7.66 -11.94 22.63
CA THR A 48 -8.95 -12.00 23.33
C THR A 48 -10.00 -12.69 22.48
N ALA A 49 -10.10 -12.33 21.20
CA ALA A 49 -11.08 -12.92 20.29
C ALA A 49 -10.85 -14.43 20.06
N VAL A 50 -9.60 -14.86 19.93
CA VAL A 50 -9.26 -16.30 19.80
C VAL A 50 -9.63 -17.04 21.08
N LEU A 51 -9.25 -16.53 22.26
CA LEU A 51 -9.58 -17.13 23.55
C LEU A 51 -11.09 -17.24 23.77
N ASP A 52 -11.86 -16.21 23.40
CA ASP A 52 -13.32 -16.22 23.52
C ASP A 52 -13.99 -17.22 22.59
N GLN A 53 -13.42 -17.49 21.41
CA GLN A 53 -13.90 -18.57 20.55
C GLN A 53 -13.56 -19.95 21.13
N LEU A 54 -12.33 -20.15 21.62
CA LEU A 54 -11.91 -21.40 22.24
C LEU A 54 -12.75 -21.74 23.48
N ARG A 55 -12.97 -20.77 24.39
CA ARG A 55 -13.81 -20.95 25.59
C ARG A 55 -15.26 -21.26 25.26
N ARG A 56 -15.80 -20.73 24.15
CA ARG A 56 -17.16 -21.08 23.70
C ARG A 56 -17.24 -22.50 23.16
N ARG A 57 -16.20 -22.98 22.47
CA ARG A 57 -16.16 -24.31 21.86
C ARG A 57 -15.82 -25.41 22.85
N LEU A 58 -14.96 -25.09 23.82
CA LEU A 58 -14.39 -25.97 24.83
C LEU A 58 -14.48 -25.28 26.20
N PRO A 59 -15.68 -25.24 26.81
CA PRO A 59 -15.92 -24.46 28.03
C PRO A 59 -15.27 -25.05 29.28
N ASP A 60 -15.01 -26.37 29.30
CA ASP A 60 -14.39 -27.07 30.42
C ASP A 60 -12.85 -27.03 30.38
N ALA A 61 -12.27 -26.50 29.31
CA ALA A 61 -10.82 -26.38 29.14
C ALA A 61 -10.29 -25.13 29.85
N ASP A 62 -9.27 -25.30 30.71
CA ASP A 62 -8.52 -24.18 31.30
C ASP A 62 -7.47 -23.68 30.30
N TRP A 63 -7.70 -22.50 29.73
CA TRP A 63 -6.84 -21.88 28.72
C TRP A 63 -5.89 -20.86 29.35
N ARG A 64 -4.59 -21.04 29.13
CA ARG A 64 -3.52 -20.12 29.53
C ARG A 64 -2.86 -19.50 28.30
N SER A 65 -2.54 -18.22 28.37
CA SER A 65 -1.95 -17.46 27.26
C SER A 65 -0.78 -16.58 27.69
N ASP A 66 -0.23 -16.83 28.89
CA ASP A 66 0.85 -16.03 29.48
C ASP A 66 2.13 -16.06 28.63
N GLU A 67 2.29 -17.08 27.79
CA GLU A 67 3.43 -17.27 26.88
C GLU A 67 3.16 -16.76 25.45
N VAL A 68 1.96 -16.24 25.17
CA VAL A 68 1.64 -15.66 23.86
C VAL A 68 2.30 -14.30 23.72
N GLN A 69 3.10 -14.13 22.67
CA GLN A 69 3.67 -12.84 22.33
C GLN A 69 2.63 -11.95 21.63
N VAL A 70 2.29 -10.83 22.26
CA VAL A 70 1.53 -9.76 21.61
C VAL A 70 2.52 -8.79 20.97
N LEU A 71 2.50 -8.71 19.64
CA LEU A 71 3.52 -7.94 18.90
C LEU A 71 3.32 -6.42 19.04
N ARG A 72 2.08 -5.92 19.02
CA ARG A 72 1.79 -4.49 19.12
C ARG A 72 1.92 -4.03 20.56
N GLN A 73 2.77 -3.05 20.77
CA GLN A 73 3.07 -2.50 22.09
C GLN A 73 2.30 -1.20 22.33
N ALA A 74 1.98 -0.92 23.61
CA ALA A 74 1.31 0.33 24.00
C ALA A 74 2.10 1.59 23.60
N GLN A 75 3.43 1.50 23.59
CA GLN A 75 4.33 2.52 23.06
C GLN A 75 5.00 1.99 21.78
N PRO A 76 4.47 2.29 20.59
CA PRO A 76 4.97 1.73 19.36
C PRO A 76 6.38 2.25 19.04
N ARG A 77 7.25 1.36 18.57
CA ARG A 77 8.57 1.73 18.04
C ARG A 77 8.42 2.25 16.62
N LEU A 78 8.24 3.55 16.47
CA LEU A 78 8.12 4.19 15.16
C LEU A 78 9.50 4.48 14.55
N MET A 79 9.70 4.04 13.31
CA MET A 79 10.84 4.39 12.48
C MET A 79 10.35 4.93 11.15
N ALA A 80 11.21 5.65 10.43
CA ALA A 80 10.87 6.21 9.14
C ALA A 80 11.81 5.68 8.05
N VAL A 81 11.30 5.58 6.82
CA VAL A 81 12.10 5.18 5.66
C VAL A 81 13.06 6.32 5.29
N THR A 82 14.37 6.08 5.43
CA THR A 82 15.44 7.07 5.18
C THR A 82 16.08 6.94 3.80
N THR A 83 15.78 5.86 3.07
CA THR A 83 16.12 5.75 1.64
C THR A 83 15.04 6.36 0.77
N ASN A 84 15.32 6.57 -0.52
CA ASN A 84 14.38 7.16 -1.47
C ASN A 84 13.13 6.28 -1.69
N LEU A 85 13.37 4.98 -1.89
CA LEU A 85 12.36 3.95 -2.13
C LEU A 85 12.92 2.62 -1.60
N THR A 86 12.07 1.81 -0.99
CA THR A 86 12.42 0.44 -0.60
C THR A 86 11.24 -0.49 -0.79
N GLY A 87 11.48 -1.79 -0.89
CA GLY A 87 10.41 -2.78 -0.94
C GLY A 87 9.87 -3.11 0.45
N LEU A 88 8.67 -3.65 0.47
CA LEU A 88 8.07 -4.37 1.59
C LEU A 88 7.88 -5.82 1.14
N GLN A 89 8.54 -6.75 1.82
CA GLN A 89 8.65 -8.15 1.44
C GLN A 89 7.74 -9.04 2.28
N ARG A 90 7.22 -10.11 1.68
CA ARG A 90 6.45 -11.14 2.41
C ARG A 90 7.30 -11.87 3.45
N ASP A 91 8.57 -12.10 3.13
CA ASP A 91 9.54 -12.85 3.93
C ASP A 91 10.81 -12.01 4.13
N PRO A 92 11.61 -12.25 5.19
CA PRO A 92 12.86 -11.52 5.46
C PRO A 92 13.98 -11.93 4.50
N SER A 93 13.78 -11.75 3.20
CA SER A 93 14.67 -12.19 2.14
C SER A 93 14.54 -11.30 0.91
N TRP A 94 15.66 -11.05 0.24
CA TRP A 94 15.69 -10.38 -1.06
C TRP A 94 15.04 -11.21 -2.18
N LEU A 95 14.90 -12.52 -1.97
CA LEU A 95 14.19 -13.44 -2.86
C LEU A 95 12.71 -13.58 -2.48
N GLY A 96 12.30 -13.01 -1.35
CA GLY A 96 10.92 -12.95 -0.92
C GLY A 96 10.08 -12.10 -1.88
N GLU A 97 8.80 -12.42 -1.97
CA GLU A 97 7.88 -11.65 -2.81
C GLU A 97 7.83 -10.18 -2.34
N GLN A 98 8.03 -9.24 -3.26
CA GLN A 98 7.75 -7.83 -3.01
C GLN A 98 6.23 -7.62 -3.01
N GLN A 99 5.66 -7.32 -1.85
CA GLN A 99 4.24 -7.03 -1.68
C GLN A 99 3.93 -5.57 -2.00
N SER A 100 4.84 -4.66 -1.67
CA SER A 100 4.69 -3.23 -1.94
C SER A 100 6.04 -2.54 -2.04
N GLN A 101 6.02 -1.24 -2.32
CA GLN A 101 7.16 -0.35 -2.17
C GLN A 101 6.77 0.86 -1.32
N VAL A 102 7.70 1.30 -0.49
CA VAL A 102 7.53 2.36 0.51
C VAL A 102 8.48 3.50 0.21
N LEU A 103 7.92 4.71 0.12
CA LEU A 103 8.66 5.94 -0.20
C LEU A 103 9.36 6.52 1.03
N ASN A 104 10.39 7.33 0.78
CA ASN A 104 11.05 8.13 1.80
C ASN A 104 10.07 8.88 2.71
N GLY A 105 10.38 8.91 4.01
CA GLY A 105 9.61 9.62 5.03
C GLY A 105 8.34 8.89 5.49
N ALA A 106 7.95 7.77 4.86
CA ALA A 106 6.87 6.94 5.39
C ALA A 106 7.23 6.40 6.78
N ILE A 107 6.25 6.39 7.69
CA ILE A 107 6.40 5.88 9.04
C ILE A 107 6.02 4.40 9.09
N ALA A 108 6.84 3.61 9.75
CA ALA A 108 6.67 2.20 10.00
C ALA A 108 6.74 1.92 11.51
N GLU A 109 5.73 1.23 12.03
CA GLU A 109 5.74 0.64 13.37
C GLU A 109 6.56 -0.66 13.32
N VAL A 110 7.70 -0.68 14.01
CA VAL A 110 8.57 -1.86 14.07
C VAL A 110 8.04 -2.83 15.11
N MET A 111 7.53 -3.95 14.61
CA MET A 111 6.90 -5.02 15.39
C MET A 111 7.95 -6.00 15.92
N GLU A 112 8.85 -6.44 15.05
CA GLU A 112 9.98 -7.29 15.39
C GLU A 112 11.24 -6.68 14.76
N ALA A 113 12.18 -6.25 15.61
CA ALA A 113 13.45 -5.70 15.15
C ALA A 113 14.48 -6.81 14.91
N GLY A 114 15.07 -6.84 13.72
CA GLY A 114 16.17 -7.75 13.40
C GLY A 114 17.35 -7.01 12.78
N GLU A 115 18.54 -7.64 12.79
CA GLU A 115 19.78 -7.01 12.31
C GLU A 115 19.71 -6.62 10.82
N ARG A 116 19.18 -7.51 9.99
CA ARG A 116 19.04 -7.29 8.53
C ARG A 116 17.62 -6.96 8.10
N TRP A 117 16.64 -7.58 8.73
CA TRP A 117 15.23 -7.41 8.39
C TRP A 117 14.44 -7.07 9.64
N SER A 118 13.52 -6.14 9.52
CA SER A 118 12.55 -5.80 10.56
C SER A 118 11.16 -6.10 10.04
N PHE A 119 10.34 -6.77 10.86
CA PHE A 119 8.92 -6.93 10.57
C PHE A 119 8.21 -5.66 11.01
N VAL A 120 7.44 -5.07 10.11
CA VAL A 120 6.85 -3.75 10.31
C VAL A 120 5.38 -3.73 9.94
N ARG A 121 4.68 -2.75 10.50
CA ARG A 121 3.32 -2.36 10.16
C ARG A 121 3.32 -0.92 9.65
N LEU A 122 2.75 -0.71 8.47
CA LEU A 122 2.58 0.63 7.88
C LEU A 122 1.36 1.35 8.46
N GLU A 123 1.21 2.64 8.13
CA GLU A 123 0.11 3.49 8.63
C GLU A 123 -1.28 2.95 8.25
N ASP A 124 -1.41 2.34 7.07
CA ASP A 124 -2.63 1.67 6.59
C ASP A 124 -2.85 0.27 7.21
N GLY A 125 -1.98 -0.15 8.13
CA GLY A 125 -2.01 -1.44 8.79
C GLY A 125 -1.34 -2.57 8.01
N TYR A 126 -0.82 -2.30 6.81
CA TYR A 126 -0.19 -3.33 5.98
C TYR A 126 1.11 -3.84 6.61
N LEU A 127 1.25 -5.15 6.70
CA LEU A 127 2.37 -5.85 7.32
C LEU A 127 3.37 -6.34 6.28
N GLY A 128 4.64 -6.40 6.68
CA GLY A 128 5.68 -7.04 5.89
C GLY A 128 7.07 -6.82 6.47
N TRP A 129 8.07 -7.35 5.77
CA TRP A 129 9.47 -7.24 6.13
C TRP A 129 10.14 -6.12 5.35
N MET A 130 10.92 -5.30 6.04
CA MET A 130 11.74 -4.25 5.43
C MET A 130 13.20 -4.45 5.82
N PHE A 131 14.12 -4.10 4.92
CA PHE A 131 15.54 -4.11 5.24
C PHE A 131 15.85 -3.05 6.31
N THR A 132 16.39 -3.49 7.45
CA THR A 132 16.59 -2.65 8.64
C THR A 132 17.46 -1.42 8.35
N GLY A 133 18.45 -1.54 7.47
CA GLY A 133 19.36 -0.45 7.12
C GLY A 133 18.70 0.74 6.39
N TYR A 134 17.45 0.60 5.95
CA TYR A 134 16.68 1.69 5.33
C TYR A 134 15.70 2.38 6.30
N LEU A 135 15.65 1.92 7.54
CA LEU A 135 14.84 2.51 8.61
C LEU A 135 15.75 3.37 9.49
N GLY A 136 15.26 4.55 9.87
CA GLY A 136 15.97 5.43 10.80
C GLY A 136 15.03 6.26 11.66
N ALA A 137 15.59 6.98 12.62
CA ALA A 137 14.83 7.93 13.40
C ALA A 137 14.35 9.10 12.52
N SER A 138 13.12 9.55 12.73
CA SER A 138 12.58 10.77 12.11
C SER A 138 12.90 12.05 12.91
N SER A 139 13.43 11.90 14.13
CA SER A 139 13.76 13.03 15.01
C SER A 139 14.80 13.96 14.37
N GLY A 140 14.50 15.26 14.34
CA GLY A 140 15.42 16.28 13.81
C GLY A 140 15.42 16.44 12.29
N ALA A 141 14.59 15.67 11.57
CA ALA A 141 14.43 15.84 10.12
C ALA A 141 13.67 17.13 9.78
N ALA A 142 14.01 17.73 8.65
CA ALA A 142 13.25 18.86 8.10
C ALA A 142 11.81 18.42 7.81
N GLN A 143 10.84 19.21 8.25
CA GLN A 143 9.43 18.91 8.06
C GLN A 143 9.05 19.00 6.58
N PRO A 144 8.35 18.00 6.02
CA PRO A 144 7.90 18.07 4.64
C PRO A 144 6.91 19.21 4.44
N THR A 145 7.11 19.99 3.38
CA THR A 145 6.22 21.09 2.98
C THR A 145 5.57 20.85 1.62
N HIS A 146 6.13 19.95 0.81
CA HIS A 146 5.67 19.63 -0.53
C HIS A 146 5.53 18.13 -0.74
N MET A 147 4.75 17.76 -1.75
CA MET A 147 4.65 16.42 -2.32
C MET A 147 5.17 16.46 -3.75
N VAL A 148 5.94 15.46 -4.15
CA VAL A 148 6.30 15.28 -5.56
C VAL A 148 5.04 14.88 -6.34
N GLY A 149 4.68 15.65 -7.35
CA GLY A 149 3.53 15.43 -8.23
C GLY A 149 3.90 14.80 -9.57
N ALA A 150 5.09 15.09 -10.10
CA ALA A 150 5.59 14.47 -11.32
C ALA A 150 5.90 12.98 -11.10
N PRO A 151 5.73 12.10 -12.11
CA PRO A 151 6.07 10.67 -11.98
C PRO A 151 7.49 10.43 -11.47
N VAL A 152 8.44 11.24 -11.95
CA VAL A 152 9.83 11.32 -11.48
C VAL A 152 10.28 12.77 -11.48
N ALA A 153 10.63 13.32 -10.32
CA ALA A 153 11.35 14.57 -10.19
C ALA A 153 12.86 14.31 -10.19
N LEU A 154 13.60 14.98 -11.06
CA LEU A 154 15.06 14.87 -11.11
C LEU A 154 15.71 15.82 -10.11
N LEU A 155 16.63 15.32 -9.29
CA LEU A 155 17.43 16.16 -8.40
C LEU A 155 18.77 16.50 -9.05
N ARG A 156 19.07 17.80 -9.11
CA ARG A 156 20.29 18.38 -9.66
C ARG A 156 21.18 18.92 -8.54
N ARG A 157 22.49 18.95 -8.76
CA ARG A 157 23.45 19.53 -7.80
C ARG A 157 23.28 21.04 -7.63
N GLU A 158 22.84 21.72 -8.68
CA GLU A 158 22.63 23.16 -8.76
C GLU A 158 21.26 23.44 -9.41
N PRO A 159 20.64 24.62 -9.22
CA PRO A 159 19.38 25.00 -9.84
C PRO A 159 19.57 25.33 -11.34
N ASP A 160 20.04 24.33 -12.08
CA ASP A 160 20.35 24.41 -13.50
C ASP A 160 20.03 23.07 -14.18
N ALA A 161 19.46 23.13 -15.39
CA ALA A 161 19.00 21.94 -16.11
C ALA A 161 20.16 21.08 -16.64
N GLY A 162 21.33 21.69 -16.88
CA GLY A 162 22.57 21.04 -17.31
C GLY A 162 23.41 20.51 -16.15
N ALA A 163 23.13 20.93 -14.91
CA ALA A 163 23.87 20.49 -13.74
C ALA A 163 23.82 18.97 -13.55
N PRO A 164 24.85 18.36 -12.93
CA PRO A 164 24.88 16.92 -12.67
C PRO A 164 23.64 16.45 -11.88
N LEU A 165 23.10 15.30 -12.28
CA LEU A 165 22.08 14.60 -11.50
C LEU A 165 22.69 14.04 -10.23
N VAL A 166 22.03 14.28 -9.10
CA VAL A 166 22.39 13.71 -7.80
C VAL A 166 21.37 12.69 -7.31
N GLY A 167 20.18 12.66 -7.91
CA GLY A 167 19.14 11.71 -7.54
C GLY A 167 17.85 11.87 -8.34
N ARG A 168 16.86 11.10 -7.95
CA ARG A 168 15.48 11.13 -8.46
C ARG A 168 14.54 10.95 -7.30
N VAL A 169 13.36 11.53 -7.35
CA VAL A 169 12.31 11.35 -6.34
C VAL A 169 11.00 11.05 -7.05
N PHE A 170 10.19 10.15 -6.49
CA PHE A 170 8.97 9.68 -7.14
C PHE A 170 7.73 10.41 -6.64
N ALA A 171 6.69 10.42 -7.47
CA ALA A 171 5.40 10.98 -7.09
C ALA A 171 4.88 10.40 -5.77
N GLY A 172 4.26 11.25 -4.95
CA GLY A 172 3.73 10.87 -3.64
C GLY A 172 4.75 10.91 -2.50
N THR A 173 6.04 11.11 -2.77
CA THR A 173 7.05 11.38 -1.73
C THR A 173 6.81 12.77 -1.15
N ARG A 174 6.77 12.86 0.18
CA ARG A 174 6.71 14.14 0.89
C ARG A 174 8.13 14.62 1.15
N VAL A 175 8.42 15.87 0.82
CA VAL A 175 9.77 16.43 0.91
C VAL A 175 9.78 17.77 1.62
N ALA A 176 10.86 18.05 2.35
CA ALA A 176 11.15 19.41 2.80
C ALA A 176 11.62 20.21 1.59
N ALA A 177 10.96 21.33 1.32
CA ALA A 177 11.17 22.10 0.11
C ALA A 177 11.29 23.60 0.41
N VAL A 178 12.32 24.22 -0.17
CA VAL A 178 12.61 25.65 -0.08
C VAL A 178 12.63 26.22 -1.50
N PRO A 179 11.65 27.05 -1.89
CA PRO A 179 11.61 27.66 -3.20
C PRO A 179 12.87 28.49 -3.50
N ARG A 180 13.32 28.45 -4.75
CA ARG A 180 14.47 29.21 -5.26
C ARG A 180 14.05 29.99 -6.52
N PRO A 181 14.74 31.08 -6.86
CA PRO A 181 14.49 31.81 -8.11
C PRO A 181 14.62 30.92 -9.34
N GLY A 182 13.99 31.32 -10.45
CA GLY A 182 14.12 30.62 -11.74
C GLY A 182 13.33 29.31 -11.85
N GLY A 183 12.32 29.11 -10.99
CA GLY A 183 11.46 27.92 -11.06
C GLY A 183 12.10 26.66 -10.46
N TRP A 184 13.09 26.81 -9.58
CA TRP A 184 13.74 25.71 -8.86
C TRP A 184 13.26 25.63 -7.43
N THR A 185 13.36 24.45 -6.84
CA THR A 185 13.11 24.23 -5.42
C THR A 185 14.22 23.34 -4.88
N GLU A 186 14.85 23.80 -3.80
CA GLU A 186 15.78 22.96 -3.05
C GLU A 186 14.97 21.96 -2.23
N VAL A 187 15.29 20.69 -2.38
CA VAL A 187 14.57 19.56 -1.81
C VAL A 187 15.51 18.79 -0.90
N THR A 188 15.03 18.46 0.29
CA THR A 188 15.72 17.59 1.25
C THR A 188 14.80 16.45 1.65
N LEU A 189 15.28 15.22 1.44
CA LEU A 189 14.62 14.00 1.90
C LEU A 189 15.12 13.63 3.29
N LEU A 190 14.32 12.81 3.98
CA LEU A 190 14.79 12.14 5.18
C LEU A 190 15.97 11.23 4.81
N GLY A 191 17.00 11.15 5.67
CA GLY A 191 18.24 10.42 5.36
C GLY A 191 19.28 11.22 4.59
N GLY A 192 18.98 12.48 4.23
CA GLY A 192 20.00 13.47 3.83
C GLY A 192 20.22 13.63 2.33
N LEU A 193 19.51 12.91 1.46
CA LEU A 193 19.53 13.21 0.03
C LEU A 193 18.96 14.61 -0.21
N CYS A 194 19.76 15.50 -0.78
CA CYS A 194 19.35 16.85 -1.13
C CYS A 194 19.75 17.23 -2.57
N GLY A 195 19.04 18.19 -3.13
CA GLY A 195 19.31 18.72 -4.46
C GLY A 195 18.22 19.68 -4.93
N TYR A 196 18.32 20.12 -6.17
CA TYR A 196 17.36 21.06 -6.78
C TYR A 196 16.44 20.31 -7.75
N ALA A 197 15.13 20.45 -7.57
CA ALA A 197 14.09 19.96 -8.47
C ALA A 197 13.40 21.13 -9.17
N ALA A 198 12.77 20.87 -10.31
CA ALA A 198 11.88 21.85 -10.92
C ALA A 198 10.67 22.07 -10.00
N ALA A 199 10.31 23.33 -9.76
CA ALA A 199 9.17 23.67 -8.90
C ALA A 199 7.85 23.10 -9.44
N ALA A 200 7.73 22.97 -10.77
CA ALA A 200 6.56 22.37 -11.42
C ALA A 200 6.36 20.87 -11.12
N ASP A 201 7.40 20.17 -10.67
CA ASP A 201 7.31 18.77 -10.29
C ASP A 201 6.78 18.57 -8.87
N LEU A 202 6.63 19.66 -8.10
CA LEU A 202 6.25 19.66 -6.69
C LEU A 202 4.92 20.38 -6.49
N ARG A 203 4.15 19.91 -5.50
CA ARG A 203 2.92 20.55 -5.04
C ARG A 203 3.03 20.84 -3.54
N PRO A 204 2.75 22.07 -3.07
CA PRO A 204 2.65 22.36 -1.64
C PRO A 204 1.64 21.44 -0.95
N LEU A 205 1.95 20.98 0.25
CA LEU A 205 1.01 20.17 1.05
C LEU A 205 -0.19 20.98 1.55
N THR A 206 -0.05 22.31 1.60
CA THR A 206 -1.12 23.25 1.93
C THR A 206 -2.11 23.47 0.80
N ASP A 207 -1.76 23.10 -0.43
CA ASP A 207 -2.63 23.26 -1.59
C ASP A 207 -3.67 22.14 -1.61
N GLU A 208 -4.79 22.35 -0.93
CA GLU A 208 -5.90 21.42 -0.97
C GLU A 208 -6.53 21.39 -2.37
N ILE A 209 -6.74 20.19 -2.90
CA ILE A 209 -7.45 19.99 -4.16
C ILE A 209 -8.95 19.99 -3.84
N PRO A 210 -9.73 20.98 -4.34
CA PRO A 210 -11.17 21.02 -4.10
C PRO A 210 -11.82 19.73 -4.58
N ALA A 211 -12.82 19.22 -3.84
CA ALA A 211 -13.48 17.96 -4.16
C ALA A 211 -13.94 17.88 -5.62
N SER A 212 -14.52 18.97 -6.14
CA SER A 212 -14.98 19.11 -7.53
C SER A 212 -13.89 18.94 -8.60
N HIS A 213 -12.61 19.14 -8.24
CA HIS A 213 -11.48 19.03 -9.17
C HIS A 213 -10.69 17.73 -9.00
N ARG A 214 -10.96 16.92 -7.96
CA ARG A 214 -10.18 15.72 -7.67
C ARG A 214 -10.20 14.71 -8.81
N ARG A 215 -11.37 14.48 -9.42
CA ARG A 215 -11.53 13.52 -10.53
C ARG A 215 -10.73 13.92 -11.76
N THR A 216 -10.90 15.16 -12.23
CA THR A 216 -10.13 15.70 -13.37
C THR A 216 -8.63 15.68 -13.08
N LYS A 217 -8.22 16.08 -11.87
CA LYS A 217 -6.80 16.06 -11.48
C LYS A 217 -6.25 14.64 -11.42
N LEU A 218 -7.02 13.67 -10.95
CA LEU A 218 -6.63 12.26 -10.89
C LEU A 218 -6.35 11.73 -12.29
N VAL A 219 -7.28 11.92 -13.23
CA VAL A 219 -7.09 11.51 -14.63
C VAL A 219 -5.88 12.22 -15.24
N GLY A 220 -5.75 13.54 -15.03
CA GLY A 220 -4.59 14.31 -15.50
C GLY A 220 -3.25 13.82 -14.93
N ASN A 221 -3.21 13.36 -13.68
CA ASN A 221 -2.02 12.76 -13.06
C ASN A 221 -1.73 11.35 -13.59
N ALA A 222 -2.74 10.63 -14.08
CA ALA A 222 -2.62 9.26 -14.58
C ALA A 222 -1.99 9.19 -15.98
N LEU A 223 -2.32 10.14 -16.87
CA LEU A 223 -1.85 10.13 -18.26
C LEU A 223 -0.32 10.14 -18.42
N PRO A 224 0.47 10.91 -17.64
CA PRO A 224 1.94 10.87 -17.72
C PRO A 224 2.58 9.51 -17.39
N TYR A 225 1.82 8.56 -16.82
CA TYR A 225 2.32 7.23 -16.54
C TYR A 225 2.19 6.28 -17.73
N ILE A 226 1.48 6.63 -18.81
CA ILE A 226 1.34 5.77 -19.99
C ILE A 226 2.75 5.33 -20.47
N GLY A 227 2.95 4.02 -20.57
CA GLY A 227 4.22 3.40 -20.92
C GLY A 227 5.14 3.04 -19.75
N VAL A 228 4.84 3.44 -18.51
CA VAL A 228 5.55 2.93 -17.32
C VAL A 228 5.37 1.41 -17.25
N PRO A 229 6.45 0.62 -17.09
CA PRO A 229 6.37 -0.83 -17.13
C PRO A 229 5.60 -1.40 -15.92
N TYR A 230 5.01 -2.57 -16.11
CA TYR A 230 4.38 -3.28 -15.01
C TYR A 230 5.45 -3.87 -14.08
N LEU A 231 5.29 -3.68 -12.77
CA LEU A 231 6.14 -4.30 -11.75
C LEU A 231 5.27 -4.76 -10.58
N TRP A 232 5.27 -6.05 -10.29
CA TRP A 232 4.57 -6.59 -9.12
C TRP A 232 5.08 -5.97 -7.81
N GLY A 233 4.16 -5.52 -6.96
CA GLY A 233 4.47 -4.79 -5.74
C GLY A 233 4.90 -3.34 -6.00
N GLY A 234 5.07 -2.92 -7.26
CA GLY A 234 5.59 -1.61 -7.63
C GLY A 234 4.59 -0.48 -7.37
N THR A 235 5.07 0.67 -6.90
CA THR A 235 4.23 1.85 -6.57
C THR A 235 4.75 3.15 -7.18
N THR A 236 5.66 3.08 -8.16
CA THR A 236 6.34 4.27 -8.72
C THR A 236 6.49 4.22 -10.25
N ALA A 237 6.93 5.32 -10.85
CA ALA A 237 7.21 5.39 -12.28
C ALA A 237 8.41 4.54 -12.76
N HIS A 238 9.13 3.85 -11.86
CA HIS A 238 10.11 2.82 -12.26
C HIS A 238 9.49 1.45 -12.53
N GLY A 239 8.22 1.30 -12.20
CA GLY A 239 7.48 0.05 -12.31
C GLY A 239 6.33 0.10 -11.34
N ILE A 240 5.13 -0.15 -11.84
CA ILE A 240 3.91 -0.03 -11.03
C ILE A 240 2.94 -1.16 -11.35
N ASP A 241 2.33 -1.76 -10.34
CA ASP A 241 1.24 -2.72 -10.56
C ASP A 241 -0.12 -2.02 -10.61
N CYS A 242 -1.18 -2.80 -10.83
CA CYS A 242 -2.53 -2.30 -11.03
C CYS A 242 -3.07 -1.55 -9.81
N SER A 243 -3.01 -2.16 -8.64
CA SER A 243 -3.54 -1.57 -7.40
C SER A 243 -2.64 -0.49 -6.83
N GLY A 244 -1.31 -0.57 -7.02
CA GLY A 244 -0.36 0.49 -6.71
C GLY A 244 -0.56 1.73 -7.58
N PHE A 245 -0.93 1.56 -8.86
CA PHE A 245 -1.30 2.66 -9.73
C PHE A 245 -2.59 3.34 -9.26
N ALA A 246 -3.64 2.56 -8.99
CA ALA A 246 -4.87 3.08 -8.42
C ALA A 246 -4.62 3.84 -7.10
N GLN A 247 -3.83 3.27 -6.20
CA GLN A 247 -3.49 3.85 -4.90
C GLN A 247 -2.72 5.16 -5.05
N LEU A 248 -1.71 5.21 -5.92
CA LEU A 248 -0.93 6.41 -6.16
C LEU A 248 -1.79 7.54 -6.73
N MET A 249 -2.64 7.24 -7.71
CA MET A 249 -3.50 8.25 -8.35
C MET A 249 -4.48 8.87 -7.36
N HIS A 250 -5.06 8.08 -6.46
CA HIS A 250 -5.89 8.57 -5.37
C HIS A 250 -5.08 9.37 -4.34
N LYS A 251 -3.89 8.89 -3.96
CA LYS A 251 -3.00 9.59 -3.02
C LYS A 251 -2.62 10.98 -3.50
N LEU A 252 -2.32 11.15 -4.79
CA LEU A 252 -1.95 12.44 -5.38
C LEU A 252 -3.08 13.48 -5.33
N VAL A 253 -4.34 13.03 -5.22
CA VAL A 253 -5.52 13.89 -5.04
C VAL A 253 -6.03 13.91 -3.58
N GLY A 254 -5.25 13.39 -2.65
CA GLY A 254 -5.54 13.44 -1.21
C GLY A 254 -6.53 12.39 -0.71
N VAL A 255 -6.72 11.29 -1.45
CA VAL A 255 -7.58 10.17 -1.06
C VAL A 255 -6.73 8.94 -0.79
N THR A 256 -6.84 8.40 0.42
CA THR A 256 -6.16 7.15 0.80
C THR A 256 -7.06 5.97 0.50
N ILE A 257 -6.53 4.97 -0.20
CA ILE A 257 -7.20 3.70 -0.46
C ILE A 257 -6.27 2.53 -0.11
N PRO A 258 -6.81 1.32 0.15
CA PRO A 258 -6.00 0.14 0.44
C PRO A 258 -4.99 -0.21 -0.66
N ARG A 259 -3.95 -0.97 -0.31
CA ARG A 259 -2.86 -1.33 -1.24
C ARG A 259 -3.27 -2.33 -2.32
N ASP A 260 -4.09 -3.32 -1.98
CA ASP A 260 -4.40 -4.45 -2.87
C ASP A 260 -5.79 -4.34 -3.48
N ALA A 261 -5.94 -4.84 -4.71
CA ALA A 261 -7.16 -4.68 -5.50
C ALA A 261 -8.39 -5.31 -4.84
N ASP A 262 -8.25 -6.47 -4.19
CA ASP A 262 -9.33 -7.13 -3.46
C ASP A 262 -9.79 -6.30 -2.25
N VAL A 263 -8.84 -5.79 -1.46
CA VAL A 263 -9.15 -4.93 -0.31
C VAL A 263 -9.75 -3.60 -0.76
N GLN A 264 -9.28 -3.03 -1.88
CA GLN A 264 -9.89 -1.85 -2.49
C GLN A 264 -11.33 -2.13 -2.95
N PHE A 265 -11.59 -3.31 -3.54
CA PHE A 265 -12.92 -3.68 -3.99
C PHE A 265 -13.93 -3.76 -2.84
N ASP A 266 -13.51 -4.31 -1.70
CA ASP A 266 -14.36 -4.42 -0.51
C ASP A 266 -14.58 -3.08 0.19
N ALA A 267 -13.60 -2.17 0.14
CA ALA A 267 -13.65 -0.87 0.83
C ALA A 267 -14.45 0.22 0.08
N GLY A 268 -14.49 0.17 -1.25
CA GLY A 268 -15.08 1.26 -2.05
C GLY A 268 -16.61 1.22 -2.14
N GLN A 269 -17.24 2.35 -2.46
CA GLN A 269 -18.69 2.40 -2.66
C GLN A 269 -19.06 1.76 -4.01
N PRO A 270 -19.97 0.77 -4.07
CA PRO A 270 -20.44 0.20 -5.33
C PRO A 270 -21.07 1.25 -6.25
N VAL A 271 -20.74 1.19 -7.53
CA VAL A 271 -21.32 2.05 -8.58
C VAL A 271 -21.63 1.25 -9.84
N GLU A 272 -22.65 1.69 -10.57
CA GLU A 272 -23.06 1.16 -11.87
C GLU A 272 -22.72 2.18 -12.98
N PRO A 273 -22.64 1.75 -14.25
CA PRO A 273 -22.47 2.67 -15.37
C PRO A 273 -23.61 3.71 -15.45
N PRO A 274 -23.37 4.92 -15.98
CA PRO A 274 -22.10 5.38 -16.54
C PRO A 274 -21.05 5.64 -15.45
N TYR A 275 -19.83 5.13 -15.65
CA TYR A 275 -18.75 5.30 -14.69
C TYR A 275 -18.15 6.70 -14.78
N ALA A 276 -17.90 7.32 -13.63
CA ALA A 276 -17.30 8.63 -13.57
C ALA A 276 -15.78 8.54 -13.56
N ALA A 277 -15.12 9.61 -14.00
CA ALA A 277 -13.66 9.73 -13.95
C ALA A 277 -13.13 9.43 -12.53
N GLY A 278 -12.16 8.53 -12.42
CA GLY A 278 -11.59 8.10 -11.15
C GLY A 278 -12.33 6.94 -10.45
N ASP A 279 -13.49 6.50 -10.94
CA ASP A 279 -14.08 5.25 -10.45
C ASP A 279 -13.15 4.06 -10.80
N LEU A 280 -13.01 3.13 -9.87
CA LEU A 280 -12.16 1.95 -10.02
C LEU A 280 -12.97 0.77 -10.57
N LEU A 281 -12.45 0.10 -11.58
CA LEU A 281 -13.10 -0.97 -12.34
C LEU A 281 -12.32 -2.27 -12.12
N TYR A 282 -12.99 -3.29 -11.61
CA TYR A 282 -12.34 -4.50 -11.10
C TYR A 282 -12.64 -5.73 -11.93
N PHE A 283 -11.68 -6.66 -11.94
CA PHE A 283 -11.72 -7.87 -12.76
C PHE A 283 -11.30 -9.08 -11.94
N GLY A 284 -11.87 -10.24 -12.27
CA GLY A 284 -11.63 -11.52 -11.61
C GLY A 284 -10.51 -12.33 -12.26
N GLY A 285 -10.04 -13.37 -11.58
CA GLY A 285 -9.16 -14.38 -12.16
C GLY A 285 -9.91 -15.37 -13.06
N SER A 286 -9.19 -16.04 -13.98
CA SER A 286 -9.72 -17.15 -14.76
C SER A 286 -10.10 -18.32 -13.83
N GLY A 287 -11.27 -18.94 -14.02
CA GLY A 287 -11.62 -20.21 -13.34
C GLY A 287 -12.74 -20.15 -12.29
N GLY A 288 -13.56 -19.09 -12.24
CA GLY A 288 -14.81 -19.09 -11.48
C GLY A 288 -14.71 -18.75 -9.99
N HIS A 289 -13.50 -18.46 -9.50
CA HIS A 289 -13.34 -17.83 -8.18
C HIS A 289 -13.58 -16.33 -8.30
N ARG A 290 -14.46 -15.78 -7.45
CA ARG A 290 -14.76 -14.34 -7.31
C ARG A 290 -13.61 -13.56 -6.66
N THR A 291 -12.36 -13.95 -6.91
CA THR A 291 -11.19 -13.27 -6.38
C THR A 291 -10.77 -12.17 -7.35
N VAL A 292 -10.76 -10.94 -6.85
CA VAL A 292 -10.29 -9.77 -7.60
C VAL A 292 -8.82 -10.00 -7.96
N SER A 293 -8.50 -9.89 -9.25
CA SER A 293 -7.16 -10.11 -9.79
C SER A 293 -6.53 -8.85 -10.38
N HIS A 294 -7.36 -7.87 -10.75
CA HIS A 294 -6.91 -6.67 -11.46
C HIS A 294 -7.86 -5.50 -11.23
N VAL A 295 -7.33 -4.27 -11.36
CA VAL A 295 -8.06 -3.02 -11.23
C VAL A 295 -7.58 -2.00 -12.27
N GLY A 296 -8.50 -1.19 -12.80
CA GLY A 296 -8.23 -0.02 -13.62
C GLY A 296 -9.03 1.19 -13.18
N ILE A 297 -8.70 2.36 -13.73
CA ILE A 297 -9.32 3.65 -13.39
C ILE A 297 -10.14 4.11 -14.59
N SER A 298 -11.45 4.31 -14.42
CA SER A 298 -12.30 4.91 -15.45
C SER A 298 -11.83 6.33 -15.78
N LEU A 299 -11.75 6.63 -17.08
CA LEU A 299 -11.44 7.95 -17.61
C LEU A 299 -12.67 8.86 -17.68
N GLY A 300 -13.87 8.29 -17.51
CA GLY A 300 -15.15 9.00 -17.47
C GLY A 300 -15.62 9.54 -18.83
N ALA A 301 -16.69 10.33 -18.77
CA ALA A 301 -17.47 10.81 -19.92
C ALA A 301 -16.69 11.61 -20.98
N GLU A 302 -15.54 12.20 -20.63
CA GLU A 302 -14.68 12.90 -21.60
C GLU A 302 -14.03 11.95 -22.62
N TYR A 303 -13.83 10.69 -22.25
CA TYR A 303 -13.24 9.66 -23.11
C TYR A 303 -14.31 8.72 -23.68
N ASP A 304 -15.30 8.37 -22.87
CA ASP A 304 -16.44 7.53 -23.26
C ASP A 304 -17.65 7.89 -22.41
N PRO A 305 -18.82 8.23 -23.00
CA PRO A 305 -20.02 8.64 -22.27
C PRO A 305 -20.47 7.63 -21.20
N ASP A 306 -20.19 6.34 -21.39
CA ASP A 306 -20.58 5.29 -20.45
C ASP A 306 -19.45 4.93 -19.44
N GLY A 307 -18.24 5.48 -19.61
CA GLY A 307 -17.12 5.34 -18.68
C GLY A 307 -16.37 4.00 -18.71
N TRP A 308 -16.51 3.22 -19.78
CA TRP A 308 -15.82 1.94 -20.02
C TRP A 308 -14.37 2.08 -20.48
N MET A 309 -13.97 3.27 -20.91
CA MET A 309 -12.57 3.58 -21.17
C MET A 309 -11.81 3.69 -19.85
N MET A 310 -10.79 2.85 -19.66
CA MET A 310 -9.98 2.86 -18.44
C MET A 310 -8.50 3.01 -18.73
N ILE A 311 -7.78 3.61 -17.77
CA ILE A 311 -6.31 3.57 -17.68
C ILE A 311 -5.89 2.62 -16.56
N HIS A 312 -4.95 1.72 -16.83
CA HIS A 312 -4.51 0.72 -15.86
C HIS A 312 -3.08 0.26 -16.13
N SER A 313 -2.40 -0.24 -15.08
CA SER A 313 -1.15 -0.98 -15.23
C SER A 313 -1.42 -2.47 -15.33
N GLY A 314 -1.35 -3.06 -16.52
CA GLY A 314 -1.73 -4.46 -16.76
C GLY A 314 -0.58 -5.33 -17.27
N ARG A 315 -0.49 -6.57 -16.78
CA ARG A 315 0.49 -7.57 -17.24
C ARG A 315 0.37 -7.89 -18.73
N SER A 316 -0.84 -7.90 -19.29
CA SER A 316 -1.12 -8.26 -20.69
C SER A 316 -0.44 -7.35 -21.72
N ARG A 317 -0.17 -6.08 -21.38
CA ARG A 317 0.67 -5.19 -22.20
C ARG A 317 1.90 -4.66 -21.48
N ASN A 318 2.28 -5.30 -20.37
CA ASN A 318 3.49 -5.02 -19.59
C ASN A 318 3.67 -3.54 -19.16
N GLY A 319 2.60 -2.86 -18.76
CA GLY A 319 2.70 -1.47 -18.30
C GLY A 319 1.39 -0.74 -18.18
N VAL A 320 1.47 0.60 -18.11
CA VAL A 320 0.32 1.50 -18.06
C VAL A 320 -0.16 1.87 -19.45
N TYR A 321 -1.45 1.66 -19.72
CA TYR A 321 -2.08 1.98 -21.01
C TYR A 321 -3.59 2.16 -20.83
N ILE A 322 -4.25 2.58 -21.91
CA ILE A 322 -5.70 2.76 -21.99
C ILE A 322 -6.31 1.58 -22.75
N ASP A 323 -7.39 1.02 -22.21
CA ASP A 323 -8.20 -0.01 -22.86
C ASP A 323 -9.69 0.33 -22.78
N ASP A 324 -10.43 -0.12 -23.79
CA ASP A 324 -11.89 -0.19 -23.79
C ASP A 324 -12.31 -1.57 -23.26
N ILE A 325 -12.95 -1.58 -22.09
CA ILE A 325 -13.40 -2.81 -21.44
C ILE A 325 -14.40 -3.58 -22.30
N GLN A 326 -15.28 -2.90 -23.04
CA GLN A 326 -16.32 -3.52 -23.86
C GLN A 326 -15.75 -4.10 -25.16
N ALA A 327 -14.69 -3.49 -25.71
CA ALA A 327 -14.04 -3.95 -26.93
C ALA A 327 -13.07 -5.14 -26.69
N VAL A 328 -12.51 -5.28 -25.49
CA VAL A 328 -11.56 -6.34 -25.16
C VAL A 328 -12.27 -7.52 -24.48
N GLY A 329 -12.43 -8.63 -25.21
CA GLY A 329 -13.20 -9.79 -24.77
C GLY A 329 -12.82 -10.33 -23.38
N SER A 330 -11.53 -10.46 -23.09
CA SER A 330 -11.04 -10.94 -21.78
C SER A 330 -11.36 -9.99 -20.63
N LEU A 331 -11.35 -8.67 -20.87
CA LEU A 331 -11.72 -7.68 -19.85
C LEU A 331 -13.23 -7.72 -19.61
N ARG A 332 -14.04 -7.75 -20.67
CA ARG A 332 -15.50 -7.86 -20.57
C ARG A 332 -15.95 -9.11 -19.84
N GLU A 333 -15.33 -10.26 -20.13
CA GLU A 333 -15.69 -11.55 -19.51
C GLU A 333 -15.28 -11.67 -18.04
N SER A 334 -14.23 -10.95 -17.63
CA SER A 334 -13.72 -10.99 -16.25
C SER A 334 -14.20 -9.83 -15.38
N PHE A 335 -14.98 -8.90 -15.91
CA PHE A 335 -15.44 -7.71 -15.18
C PHE A 335 -16.32 -8.08 -13.97
N LEU A 336 -15.99 -7.52 -12.81
CA LEU A 336 -16.68 -7.78 -11.53
C LEU A 336 -17.56 -6.61 -11.07
N GLY A 337 -17.22 -5.38 -11.44
CA GLY A 337 -17.97 -4.18 -11.06
C GLY A 337 -17.10 -2.95 -10.78
N GLY A 338 -17.77 -1.83 -10.55
CA GLY A 338 -17.15 -0.55 -10.21
C GLY A 338 -17.18 -0.22 -8.71
N ARG A 339 -16.17 0.52 -8.24
CA ARG A 339 -16.13 1.13 -6.91
C ARG A 339 -15.70 2.59 -6.97
N ARG A 340 -16.21 3.40 -6.05
CA ARG A 340 -15.95 4.84 -5.95
C ARG A 340 -15.34 5.20 -4.60
N PHE A 341 -14.30 6.03 -4.65
CA PHE A 341 -13.59 6.58 -3.49
C PHE A 341 -13.59 8.12 -3.44
N ILE A 342 -13.99 8.76 -4.53
CA ILE A 342 -14.10 10.22 -4.66
C ILE A 342 -15.58 10.54 -4.79
N SER A 343 -16.11 11.40 -3.93
CA SER A 343 -17.51 11.83 -4.01
C SER A 343 -17.80 12.68 -5.23
#